data_AF-A0A3N5U6A7-F1
#
_entry.id   AF-A0A3N5U6A7-F1
#
_cell.length_a   1.000
_cell.length_b   1.000
_cell.length_c   1.000
_cell.angle_alpha   90.00
_cell.angle_beta   90.00
_cell.angle_gamma   90.00
#
_symmetry.space_group_name_H-M   'P 1'
#
loop_
_entity.id
_entity.type
_entity.pdbx_description
1 polymer ?
#
loop_
_entity_poly.entity_id
_entity_poly.type
_entity_poly.pdbx_seq_one_letter_code
_entity_poly.pdbx_strand_id
1 'polypeptide(L)' 'MKVSPSIRKRCAKCRIVRRKGIVFVICENPKHKQRQG' A
#
# COMPACT_ATOMS: atom_id res chain seq x y z
N MET A 1 -6.88 5.58 3.65
CA MET A 1 -5.94 5.04 2.64
C MET A 1 -5.05 6.18 2.21
N LYS A 2 -3.73 6.05 2.35
CA LYS A 2 -2.77 7.14 2.08
C LYS A 2 -2.33 7.09 0.62
N VAL A 3 -2.29 8.22 -0.07
CA VAL A 3 -1.84 8.32 -1.46
C VAL A 3 -0.45 8.93 -1.42
N SER A 4 0.54 8.25 -2.01
CA SER A 4 1.91 8.71 -2.02
C SER A 4 2.64 8.21 -3.27
N PRO A 5 3.53 9.03 -3.87
CA PRO A 5 4.29 8.62 -5.05
C PRO A 5 5.26 7.47 -4.73
N SER A 6 5.81 7.47 -3.52
CA SER A 6 6.66 6.41 -2.98
C SER A 6 5.88 5.55 -2.00
N ILE A 7 5.96 4.23 -2.16
CA ILE A 7 5.34 3.26 -1.25
C ILE A 7 6.36 2.24 -0.78
N ARG A 8 6.36 1.98 0.52
CA ARG A 8 7.20 0.96 1.17
C ARG A 8 6.36 0.12 2.13
N LYS A 9 6.81 -1.12 2.38
CA LYS A 9 6.24 -1.96 3.44
C LYS A 9 6.57 -1.34 4.80
N ARG A 10 5.57 -1.18 5.66
CA ARG A 10 5.75 -0.65 7.03
C ARG A 10 5.87 -1.75 8.09
N CYS A 11 5.35 -2.95 7.81
CA CYS A 11 5.45 -4.11 8.68
C CYS A 11 5.51 -5.41 7.84
N ALA A 12 5.82 -6.54 8.49
CA ALA A 12 5.90 -7.85 7.84
C ALA A 12 4.58 -8.26 7.13
N LYS A 13 3.43 -7.81 7.66
CA LYS A 13 2.11 -8.08 7.09
C LYS A 13 1.71 -7.19 5.91
N CYS A 14 2.51 -6.15 5.59
CA CYS A 14 2.25 -5.29 4.44
C CYS A 14 2.53 -6.04 3.14
N ARG A 15 1.51 -6.17 2.29
CA ARG A 15 1.62 -6.76 0.95
C ARG A 15 1.46 -5.68 -0.10
N ILE A 16 2.34 -5.73 -1.10
CA ILE A 16 2.25 -4.87 -2.28
C ILE A 16 1.41 -5.62 -3.31
N VAL A 17 0.35 -4.99 -3.79
CA VAL A 17 -0.58 -5.58 -4.78
C VAL A 17 -0.78 -4.60 -5.92
N ARG A 18 -0.88 -5.09 -7.16
CA ARG A 18 -1.27 -4.29 -8.32
C ARG A 18 -2.75 -4.54 -8.61
N ARG A 19 -3.55 -3.47 -8.68
CA ARG A 19 -4.98 -3.51 -9.03
C ARG A 19 -5.25 -2.43 -10.08
N LYS A 20 -5.85 -2.81 -11.22
CA LYS A 20 -6.17 -1.88 -12.33
C LYS A 20 -4.96 -1.01 -12.74
N GLY A 21 -3.77 -1.61 -12.84
CA GLY A 21 -2.52 -0.91 -13.20
C GLY A 21 -1.89 -0.07 -12.08
N ILE A 22 -2.56 0.13 -10.94
CA ILE A 22 -2.06 0.93 -9.82
C ILE A 22 -1.50 0.03 -8.71
N VAL A 23 -0.36 0.41 -8.12
CA VAL A 23 0.25 -0.32 -7.00
C VAL A 23 -0.35 0.16 -5.68
N PHE A 24 -0.69 -0.79 -4.80
CA PHE A 24 -1.22 -0.53 -3.46
C PHE A 24 -0.42 -1.31 -2.41
N VAL A 25 -0.34 -0.76 -1.21
CA VAL A 25 0.03 -1.51 -0.01
C VAL A 25 -1.25 -1.84 0.74
N ILE A 26 -1.49 -3.13 0.93
CA ILE A 26 -2.56 -3.64 1.79
C ILE A 26 -1.95 -4.21 3.07
N CYS A 27 -2.68 -4.05 4.17
CA CYS A 27 -2.32 -4.59 5.48
C CYS A 27 -3.62 -4.77 6.28
N GLU A 28 -3.61 -5.68 7.25
CA GLU A 28 -4.66 -5.78 8.27
C GLU A 28 -4.85 -4.45 9.02
N ASN A 29 -3.75 -3.77 9.36
CA ASN A 29 -3.80 -2.44 9.96
C ASN A 29 -4.19 -1.38 8.91
N PRO A 30 -5.34 -0.68 9.06
CA PRO A 30 -5.80 0.33 8.11
C PRO A 30 -4.84 1.53 7.98
N LYS A 31 -4.02 1.83 9.00
CA LYS A 31 -3.04 2.94 8.95
C LYS A 31 -1.92 2.72 7.94
N HIS A 32 -1.66 1.47 7.54
CA HIS A 32 -0.59 1.12 6.59
C HIS A 32 -1.07 1.07 5.13
N LYS A 33 -2.39 1.11 4.88
CA LYS A 33 -2.94 1.03 3.53
C LYS A 33 -2.51 2.25 2.70
N GLN A 34 -1.80 2.01 1.60
CA GLN A 34 -1.27 3.05 0.71
C GLN A 34 -1.58 2.79 -0.77
N ARG A 35 -1.60 3.84 -1.60
CA ARG A 35 -1.76 3.81 -3.06
C ARG A 35 -0.61 4.58 -3.71
N GLN A 36 -0.05 4.04 -4.78
CA GLN A 36 0.91 4.74 -5.63
C GLN A 36 0.16 5.75 -6.51
N GLY A 37 0.57 6.99 -6.40
CA GLY A 37 -0.04 8.14 -7.07
C GLY A 37 0.12 9.38 -6.22
#